data_AF-A0A817GP86-F1
#
_entry.id   AF-A0A817GP86-F1
#
_cell.length_a   1.000
_cell.length_b   1.000
_cell.length_c   1.000
_cell.angle_alpha   90.00
_cell.angle_beta   90.00
_cell.angle_gamma   90.00
#
_symmetry.space_group_name_H-M   'P 1'
#
loop_
_entity.id
_entity.type
_entity.pdbx_description
1 polymer ?
#
loop_
_entity_poly.entity_id
_entity_poly.type
_entity_poly.pdbx_seq_one_letter_code
_entity_poly.pdbx_strand_id
1 'polypeptide(L)'
;MGKILPIPTPNDVHEIVQDSLTSIGVKSYGTLTFPRNKSHQADFIRVPDNINVNYVKEFLYRYCSHECPSLVISITGDAKDFEMKPKIIRQFRRDLLKVAQTTGTWIITGGMDTGIMKLVGEIVQINPDPSRPIPLIGIATWGYVSGHEQLDAQGIHAYYSKSLSNKKGEAPLEPNHTNFIFVDDGSERTHGGEIVFRGKLEKAISNGFFSSKTQTDALTAYRTLVAAQSLRTDSSDIAPVPVVLIVVEGGPNTIRTVKEAVVENNIPAVFLDGTGRCCDLFAKALHLYKEHYQHDELANETLIKTNLSFSFSRDEEIKNKLREELKDAVYAIDGPSDPSTPTNKRNDSFELVYECLHKRRNFLNIINLYSRDSIELDFDLIILKVLLNATSGSDTSKQNMQRKLEKQLYLVLEWNREDIAKDFVKNDADWNINLRKLFLLALRHNRAAFVELFLDHDSSLMNIFNDPSELRELYMDTDEMKEVNEIEKCT
;
A
#
# COMPACT_ATOMS: atom_id res chain seq x y z
N MET A 1 8.24 -30.09 -37.72
CA MET A 1 7.70 -30.68 -36.47
C MET A 1 8.39 -29.99 -35.30
N GLY A 2 7.79 -28.92 -34.77
CA GLY A 2 8.31 -28.26 -33.57
C GLY A 2 8.01 -29.14 -32.37
N LYS A 3 9.05 -29.51 -31.62
CA LYS A 3 8.88 -30.24 -30.36
C LYS A 3 8.10 -29.36 -29.39
N ILE A 4 6.91 -29.81 -28.99
CA ILE A 4 6.21 -29.27 -27.84
C ILE A 4 7.14 -29.53 -26.64
N LEU A 5 7.67 -28.47 -26.05
CA LEU A 5 8.44 -28.58 -24.82
C LEU A 5 7.48 -28.98 -23.69
N PRO A 6 7.85 -29.95 -22.84
CA PRO A 6 7.00 -30.37 -21.74
C PRO A 6 6.74 -29.20 -20.77
N ILE A 7 5.54 -29.16 -20.21
CA ILE A 7 5.15 -28.21 -19.17
C ILE A 7 6.04 -28.49 -17.94
N PRO A 8 6.80 -27.50 -17.43
CA PRO A 8 7.70 -27.72 -16.31
C PRO A 8 6.91 -28.12 -15.05
N THR A 9 7.42 -29.10 -14.32
CA THR A 9 6.86 -29.53 -13.04
C THR A 9 7.11 -28.46 -11.95
N PRO A 10 6.40 -28.47 -10.82
CA PRO A 10 6.64 -27.52 -9.73
C PRO A 10 8.11 -27.49 -9.25
N ASN A 11 8.80 -28.64 -9.30
CA ASN A 11 10.22 -28.72 -8.95
C ASN A 11 11.11 -28.06 -10.01
N ASP A 12 10.80 -28.21 -11.30
CA ASP A 12 11.51 -27.53 -12.38
C ASP A 12 11.33 -26.00 -12.29
N VAL A 13 10.14 -25.54 -11.90
CA VAL A 13 9.87 -24.11 -11.68
C VAL A 13 10.67 -23.57 -10.50
N HIS A 14 10.79 -24.34 -9.41
CA HIS A 14 11.63 -23.98 -8.27
C HIS A 14 13.10 -23.86 -8.67
N GLU A 15 13.70 -24.84 -9.35
CA GLU A 15 15.10 -24.79 -9.79
C GLU A 15 15.37 -23.62 -10.76
N ILE A 16 14.49 -23.40 -11.75
CA ILE A 16 14.61 -22.27 -12.70
C ILE A 16 14.59 -20.92 -11.96
N VAL A 17 13.81 -20.82 -10.88
CA VAL A 17 13.73 -19.60 -10.08
C VAL A 17 14.97 -19.43 -9.20
N GLN A 18 15.52 -20.50 -8.63
CA GLN A 18 16.76 -20.44 -7.85
C GLN A 18 17.95 -19.94 -8.68
N ASP A 19 18.10 -20.45 -9.91
CA ASP A 19 19.13 -19.99 -10.85
C ASP A 19 18.92 -18.52 -11.24
N SER A 20 17.66 -18.12 -11.45
CA SER A 20 17.29 -16.73 -11.75
C SER A 20 17.56 -15.78 -10.57
N LEU A 21 17.22 -16.16 -9.34
CA LEU A 21 17.42 -15.36 -8.13
C LEU A 21 18.92 -15.14 -7.84
N THR A 22 19.72 -16.19 -8.00
CA THR A 22 21.18 -16.10 -7.82
C THR A 22 21.81 -15.18 -8.87
N SER A 23 21.33 -15.22 -10.12
CA SER A 23 21.81 -14.37 -11.21
C SER A 23 21.53 -12.88 -11.01
N ILE A 24 20.50 -12.53 -10.22
CA ILE A 24 20.14 -11.13 -9.89
C ILE A 24 20.65 -10.68 -8.51
N GLY A 25 21.55 -11.44 -7.89
CA GLY A 25 22.26 -11.04 -6.67
C GLY A 25 21.55 -11.35 -5.36
N VAL A 26 20.52 -12.20 -5.37
CA VAL A 26 19.86 -12.70 -4.15
C VAL A 26 20.77 -13.74 -3.49
N LYS A 27 21.19 -13.46 -2.26
CA LYS A 27 22.16 -14.29 -1.53
C LYS A 27 21.52 -15.31 -0.60
N SER A 28 20.35 -14.98 -0.05
CA SER A 28 19.65 -15.79 0.94
C SER A 28 18.14 -15.70 0.70
N TYR A 29 17.46 -16.83 0.79
CA TYR A 29 16.01 -16.96 0.64
C TYR A 29 15.57 -18.33 1.19
N GLY A 30 14.32 -18.44 1.63
CA GLY A 30 13.79 -19.70 2.16
C GLY A 30 12.51 -19.51 2.97
N THR A 31 12.20 -20.50 3.79
CA THR A 31 11.13 -20.41 4.81
C THR A 31 11.74 -20.25 6.19
N LEU A 32 11.00 -19.62 7.09
CA LEU A 32 11.39 -19.25 8.43
C LEU A 32 10.35 -19.79 9.41
N THR A 33 10.79 -20.48 10.47
CA THR A 33 9.93 -20.82 11.61
C THR A 33 10.44 -20.22 12.91
N PHE A 34 9.50 -19.70 13.68
CA PHE A 34 9.74 -19.19 15.02
C PHE A 34 9.56 -20.33 16.04
N PRO A 35 10.50 -20.57 16.98
CA PRO A 35 10.42 -21.65 17.97
C PRO A 35 9.14 -21.66 18.80
N ARG A 36 8.55 -20.48 19.04
CA ARG A 36 7.30 -20.30 19.80
C ARG A 36 6.03 -20.41 18.97
N ASN A 37 6.13 -20.46 17.64
CA ASN A 37 5.00 -20.56 16.72
C ASN A 37 5.32 -21.58 15.61
N LYS A 38 5.43 -22.86 15.99
CA LYS A 38 5.86 -23.94 15.08
C LYS A 38 4.87 -24.22 13.94
N SER A 39 3.62 -23.78 14.07
CA SER A 39 2.59 -23.92 13.05
C SER A 39 2.64 -22.83 11.98
N HIS A 40 3.37 -21.74 12.22
CA HIS A 40 3.47 -20.60 11.30
C HIS A 40 4.83 -20.61 10.62
N GLN A 41 4.80 -20.70 9.29
CA GLN A 41 5.99 -20.58 8.43
C GLN A 41 5.88 -19.27 7.66
N ALA A 42 6.98 -18.53 7.60
CA ALA A 42 7.06 -17.30 6.83
C ALA A 42 8.10 -17.44 5.71
N ASP A 43 7.77 -17.02 4.49
CA ASP A 43 8.77 -16.99 3.42
C ASP A 43 9.64 -15.76 3.55
N PHE A 44 10.91 -15.85 3.18
CA PHE A 44 11.80 -14.69 3.18
C PHE A 44 12.74 -14.65 1.98
N ILE A 45 13.16 -13.44 1.65
CA ILE A 45 14.17 -13.17 0.62
C ILE A 45 15.08 -12.02 1.07
N ARG A 46 16.40 -12.18 0.90
CA ARG A 46 17.41 -11.13 1.12
C ARG A 46 17.87 -10.58 -0.23
N VAL A 47 17.67 -9.29 -0.42
CA VAL A 47 17.94 -8.59 -1.68
C VAL A 47 18.87 -7.39 -1.44
N PRO A 48 19.75 -7.05 -2.40
CA PRO A 48 20.49 -5.79 -2.31
C PRO A 48 19.54 -4.59 -2.46
N ASP A 49 19.87 -3.47 -1.83
CA ASP A 49 19.09 -2.23 -1.83
C ASP A 49 18.86 -1.61 -3.23
N ASN A 50 19.73 -1.94 -4.18
CA ASN A 50 19.69 -1.47 -5.56
C ASN A 50 19.02 -2.44 -6.55
N ILE A 51 18.44 -3.55 -6.09
CA ILE A 51 17.77 -4.53 -6.97
C ILE A 51 16.61 -3.88 -7.73
N ASN A 52 16.34 -4.36 -8.95
CA ASN A 52 15.11 -4.00 -9.64
C ASN A 52 13.90 -4.57 -8.90
N VAL A 53 13.11 -3.70 -8.29
CA VAL A 53 11.92 -4.03 -7.49
C VAL A 53 10.88 -4.85 -8.25
N ASN A 54 10.88 -4.85 -9.58
CA ASN A 54 9.97 -5.71 -10.35
C ASN A 54 10.25 -7.20 -10.15
N TYR A 55 11.52 -7.60 -9.95
CA TYR A 55 11.82 -8.99 -9.63
C TYR A 55 11.26 -9.39 -8.25
N VAL A 56 11.33 -8.49 -7.29
CA VAL A 56 10.76 -8.72 -5.95
C VAL A 56 9.23 -8.72 -5.98
N LYS A 57 8.62 -7.83 -6.77
CA LYS A 57 7.19 -7.82 -7.04
C LYS A 57 6.72 -9.16 -7.62
N GLU A 58 7.41 -9.67 -8.63
CA GLU A 58 7.12 -10.98 -9.22
C GLU A 58 7.28 -12.12 -8.22
N PHE A 59 8.28 -12.04 -7.33
CA PHE A 59 8.44 -13.00 -6.24
C PHE A 59 7.24 -12.97 -5.28
N LEU A 60 6.81 -11.78 -4.83
CA LEU A 60 5.65 -11.64 -3.95
C LEU A 60 4.38 -12.24 -4.57
N TYR A 61 4.13 -11.97 -5.85
CA TYR A 61 2.97 -12.51 -6.56
C TYR A 61 2.99 -14.03 -6.75
N ARG A 62 4.16 -14.65 -6.80
CA ARG A 62 4.29 -16.09 -7.05
C ARG A 62 4.33 -16.93 -5.77
N TYR A 63 4.96 -16.39 -4.73
CA TYR A 63 5.34 -17.19 -3.56
C TYR A 63 4.70 -16.70 -2.28
N CYS A 64 4.32 -15.41 -2.19
CA CYS A 64 3.85 -14.83 -0.94
C CYS A 64 2.31 -14.77 -0.84
N SER A 65 1.58 -14.92 -1.95
CA SER A 65 0.13 -14.84 -1.98
C SER A 65 -0.44 -15.69 -3.12
N HIS A 66 -1.52 -16.43 -2.84
CA HIS A 66 -2.25 -17.20 -3.85
C HIS A 66 -3.09 -16.29 -4.78
N GLU A 67 -3.31 -15.02 -4.39
CA GLU A 67 -4.10 -14.03 -5.12
C GLU A 67 -3.39 -12.67 -5.21
N CYS A 68 -3.70 -11.89 -6.25
CA CYS A 68 -3.19 -10.53 -6.39
C CYS A 68 -3.96 -9.58 -5.45
N PRO A 69 -3.32 -8.57 -4.82
CA PRO A 69 -4.02 -7.68 -3.91
C PRO A 69 -4.91 -6.70 -4.68
N SER A 70 -6.14 -6.52 -4.22
CA SER A 70 -7.00 -5.43 -4.67
C SER A 70 -6.73 -4.11 -3.91
N LEU A 71 -5.88 -4.17 -2.88
CA LEU A 71 -5.45 -3.04 -2.06
C LEU A 71 -4.14 -3.37 -1.34
N VAL A 72 -3.25 -2.39 -1.19
CA VAL A 72 -2.08 -2.48 -0.29
C VAL A 72 -2.19 -1.42 0.80
N ILE A 73 -2.09 -1.87 2.05
CA ILE A 73 -1.96 -0.99 3.22
C ILE A 73 -0.53 -1.09 3.72
N SER A 74 0.23 -0.02 3.53
CA SER A 74 1.56 0.13 4.09
C SER A 74 1.46 0.79 5.46
N ILE A 75 1.97 0.17 6.52
CA ILE A 75 1.91 0.71 7.90
C ILE A 75 3.34 1.00 8.36
N THR A 76 3.57 2.22 8.85
CA THR A 76 4.85 2.64 9.40
C THR A 76 4.63 3.37 10.71
N GLY A 77 5.66 3.37 11.56
CA GLY A 77 5.64 4.01 12.87
C GLY A 77 7.00 3.98 13.49
N ASP A 78 7.08 4.21 14.80
CA ASP A 78 8.35 4.12 15.51
C ASP A 78 8.70 2.67 15.90
N ALA A 79 10.00 2.42 16.06
CA ALA A 79 10.54 1.17 16.58
C ALA A 79 10.47 1.08 18.13
N LYS A 80 9.97 2.12 18.81
CA LYS A 80 9.68 2.11 20.25
C LYS A 80 8.23 1.78 20.52
N ASP A 81 7.98 1.13 21.65
CA ASP A 81 6.61 0.96 22.15
C ASP A 81 6.00 2.33 22.44
N PHE A 82 4.73 2.48 22.08
CA PHE A 82 4.01 3.74 22.11
C PHE A 82 2.67 3.54 22.83
N GLU A 83 2.20 4.58 23.51
CA GLU A 83 0.99 4.50 24.33
C GLU A 83 -0.23 5.01 23.58
N MET A 84 -1.02 4.09 23.02
CA MET A 84 -2.39 4.36 22.59
C MET A 84 -3.40 3.88 23.63
N LYS A 85 -4.54 4.58 23.74
CA LYS A 85 -5.63 4.12 24.61
C LYS A 85 -6.10 2.72 24.15
N PRO A 86 -6.34 1.77 25.08
CA PRO A 86 -6.76 0.41 24.73
C PRO A 86 -8.00 0.33 23.83
N LYS A 87 -8.92 1.29 23.94
CA LYS A 87 -10.11 1.38 23.07
C LYS A 87 -9.72 1.59 21.60
N ILE A 88 -8.79 2.51 21.32
CA ILE A 88 -8.32 2.83 19.97
C ILE A 88 -7.58 1.63 19.39
N ILE A 89 -6.73 0.98 20.18
CA ILE A 89 -6.03 -0.25 19.76
C ILE A 89 -7.02 -1.33 19.31
N ARG A 90 -8.09 -1.57 20.08
CA ARG A 90 -9.11 -2.57 19.74
C ARG A 90 -9.84 -2.19 18.45
N GLN A 91 -10.19 -0.92 18.28
CA GLN A 91 -10.86 -0.40 17.10
C GLN A 91 -9.97 -0.54 15.86
N PHE A 92 -8.73 -0.08 15.94
CA PHE A 92 -7.73 -0.18 14.87
C PHE A 92 -7.54 -1.63 14.41
N ARG A 93 -7.35 -2.58 15.34
CA ARG A 93 -7.18 -4.01 15.01
C ARG A 93 -8.41 -4.59 14.33
N ARG A 94 -9.60 -4.34 14.89
CA ARG A 94 -10.87 -4.84 14.35
C ARG A 94 -11.09 -4.33 12.93
N ASP A 95 -10.87 -3.05 12.71
CA ASP A 95 -11.18 -2.42 11.43
C ASP A 95 -10.10 -2.75 10.38
N LEU A 96 -8.82 -2.85 10.77
CA LEU A 96 -7.76 -3.34 9.88
C LEU A 96 -8.01 -4.80 9.47
N LEU A 97 -8.43 -5.65 10.41
CA LEU A 97 -8.84 -7.03 10.12
C LEU A 97 -10.03 -7.05 9.15
N LYS A 98 -11.04 -6.20 9.37
CA LYS A 98 -12.21 -6.06 8.50
C LYS A 98 -11.81 -5.68 7.06
N VAL A 99 -10.88 -4.74 6.87
CA VAL A 99 -10.37 -4.42 5.52
C VAL A 99 -9.65 -5.61 4.91
N ALA A 100 -8.74 -6.23 5.66
CA ALA A 100 -7.94 -7.35 5.18
C ALA A 100 -8.79 -8.51 4.66
N GLN A 101 -9.83 -8.87 5.40
CA GLN A 101 -10.72 -9.98 5.06
C GLN A 101 -11.71 -9.68 3.93
N THR A 102 -12.12 -8.42 3.76
CA THR A 102 -13.14 -8.07 2.76
C THR A 102 -12.56 -7.74 1.38
N THR A 103 -11.32 -7.24 1.31
CA THR A 103 -10.75 -6.65 0.09
C THR A 103 -9.55 -7.40 -0.49
N GLY A 104 -9.10 -8.51 0.10
CA GLY A 104 -7.88 -9.18 -0.34
C GLY A 104 -6.65 -8.29 -0.21
N THR A 105 -6.56 -7.53 0.89
CA THR A 105 -5.49 -6.54 1.09
C THR A 105 -4.17 -7.20 1.46
N TRP A 106 -3.08 -6.74 0.86
CA TRP A 106 -1.73 -6.98 1.40
C TRP A 106 -1.36 -5.90 2.41
N ILE A 107 -0.82 -6.31 3.55
CA ILE A 107 -0.35 -5.39 4.59
C ILE A 107 1.17 -5.41 4.61
N ILE A 108 1.79 -4.24 4.43
CA ILE A 108 3.25 -4.08 4.45
C ILE A 108 3.66 -3.34 5.73
N THR A 109 4.61 -3.86 6.49
CA THR A 109 5.16 -3.19 7.68
C THR A 109 6.69 -3.27 7.71
N GLY A 110 7.32 -2.73 8.78
CA GLY A 110 8.76 -2.90 9.02
C GLY A 110 9.18 -4.30 9.50
N GLY A 111 8.26 -5.20 9.83
CA GLY A 111 8.55 -6.60 10.20
C GLY A 111 9.16 -6.83 11.59
N MET A 112 9.36 -5.79 12.40
CA MET A 112 10.04 -5.89 13.69
C MET A 112 9.05 -6.14 14.85
N ASP A 113 9.46 -6.89 15.89
CA ASP A 113 8.66 -7.17 17.11
C ASP A 113 8.70 -5.99 18.10
N THR A 114 8.34 -4.80 17.61
CA THR A 114 8.33 -3.54 18.37
C THR A 114 7.24 -2.59 17.85
N GLY A 115 6.67 -1.76 18.72
CA GLY A 115 5.79 -0.67 18.29
C GLY A 115 4.56 -1.14 17.51
N ILE A 116 4.21 -0.42 16.43
CA ILE A 116 2.98 -0.68 15.65
C ILE A 116 3.03 -2.02 14.92
N MET A 117 4.21 -2.47 14.50
CA MET A 117 4.38 -3.73 13.76
C MET A 117 3.94 -4.94 14.59
N LYS A 118 4.24 -4.94 15.90
CA LYS A 118 3.76 -5.95 16.84
C LYS A 118 2.23 -5.95 16.95
N LEU A 119 1.63 -4.76 17.02
CA LEU A 119 0.18 -4.59 17.08
C LEU A 119 -0.50 -5.18 15.84
N VAL A 120 0.09 -4.97 14.67
CA VAL A 120 -0.39 -5.46 13.38
C VAL A 120 -0.22 -6.97 13.29
N GLY A 121 0.89 -7.55 13.78
CA GLY A 121 1.09 -9.00 13.82
C GLY A 121 -0.05 -9.76 14.53
N GLU A 122 -0.63 -9.16 15.58
CA GLU A 122 -1.75 -9.77 16.30
C GLU A 122 -3.01 -9.96 15.45
N ILE A 123 -3.22 -9.20 14.36
CA ILE A 123 -4.42 -9.36 13.50
C ILE A 123 -4.42 -10.71 12.77
N VAL A 124 -3.23 -11.24 12.44
CA VAL A 124 -3.07 -12.53 11.78
C VAL A 124 -3.45 -13.66 12.74
N GLN A 125 -3.11 -13.51 14.03
CA GLN A 125 -3.44 -14.50 15.06
C GLN A 125 -4.94 -14.61 15.33
N ILE A 126 -5.65 -13.48 15.26
CA ILE A 126 -7.10 -13.41 15.54
C ILE A 126 -7.95 -13.58 14.28
N ASN A 127 -7.36 -13.95 13.13
CA ASN A 127 -8.09 -14.15 11.89
C ASN A 127 -9.13 -15.28 12.05
N PRO A 128 -10.44 -15.00 11.99
CA PRO A 128 -11.47 -16.01 12.17
C PRO A 128 -11.61 -16.98 10.99
N ASP A 129 -11.05 -16.66 9.81
CA ASP A 129 -11.14 -17.48 8.61
C ASP A 129 -9.75 -17.92 8.12
N PRO A 130 -9.26 -19.09 8.54
CA PRO A 130 -7.98 -19.64 8.09
C PRO A 130 -7.92 -19.93 6.58
N SER A 131 -9.06 -20.07 5.90
CA SER A 131 -9.09 -20.30 4.45
C SER A 131 -8.70 -19.06 3.64
N ARG A 132 -8.77 -17.88 4.28
CA ARG A 132 -8.36 -16.59 3.72
C ARG A 132 -7.21 -16.01 4.56
N PRO A 133 -5.97 -16.48 4.35
CA PRO A 133 -4.82 -15.95 5.06
C PRO A 133 -4.61 -14.47 4.72
N ILE A 134 -4.14 -13.69 5.69
CA ILE A 134 -3.85 -12.27 5.52
C ILE A 134 -2.37 -12.11 5.17
N PRO A 135 -2.01 -11.69 3.94
CA PRO A 135 -0.61 -11.47 3.59
C PRO A 135 -0.05 -10.28 4.39
N LEU A 136 0.85 -10.58 5.32
CA LEU A 136 1.51 -9.61 6.19
C LEU A 136 3.02 -9.64 5.93
N ILE A 137 3.49 -8.66 5.16
CA ILE A 137 4.83 -8.59 4.59
C ILE A 137 5.69 -7.61 5.41
N GLY A 138 6.81 -8.10 5.95
CA GLY A 138 7.78 -7.28 6.68
C GLY A 138 8.95 -6.89 5.79
N ILE A 139 9.19 -5.59 5.59
CA ILE A 139 10.36 -5.08 4.88
C ILE A 139 11.33 -4.49 5.90
N ALA A 140 12.52 -5.08 6.05
CA ALA A 140 13.48 -4.69 7.07
C ALA A 140 14.89 -4.55 6.50
N THR A 141 15.68 -3.59 7.01
CA THR A 141 17.13 -3.54 6.75
C THR A 141 17.80 -4.76 7.39
N TRP A 142 18.58 -5.50 6.61
CA TRP A 142 19.24 -6.74 7.02
C TRP A 142 20.10 -6.59 8.28
N GLY A 143 21.02 -5.62 8.30
CA GLY A 143 21.90 -5.36 9.45
C GLY A 143 21.20 -4.77 10.68
N TYR A 144 19.90 -4.47 10.60
CA TYR A 144 19.08 -4.08 11.76
C TYR A 144 18.42 -5.29 12.44
N VAL A 145 18.30 -6.42 11.75
CA VAL A 145 17.63 -7.61 12.25
C VAL A 145 18.52 -8.35 13.25
N SER A 146 18.11 -8.46 14.50
CA SER A 146 18.88 -9.16 15.51
C SER A 146 18.98 -10.65 15.21
N GLY A 147 20.21 -11.18 15.18
CA GLY A 147 20.48 -12.59 14.90
C GLY A 147 20.26 -12.97 13.43
N HIS A 148 20.37 -12.01 12.51
CA HIS A 148 20.23 -12.23 11.06
C HIS A 148 21.21 -13.27 10.51
N GLU A 149 22.31 -13.58 11.21
CA GLU A 149 23.23 -14.64 10.81
C GLU A 149 22.55 -16.03 10.78
N GLN A 150 21.48 -16.23 11.56
CA GLN A 150 20.65 -17.44 11.53
C GLN A 150 19.86 -17.60 10.21
N LEU A 151 19.70 -16.50 9.47
CA LEU A 151 18.93 -16.41 8.23
C LEU A 151 19.84 -16.37 7.00
N ASP A 152 21.16 -16.50 7.17
CA ASP A 152 22.11 -16.52 6.06
C ASP A 152 22.23 -17.95 5.49
N ALA A 153 21.16 -18.42 4.85
CA ALA A 153 21.06 -19.77 4.29
C ALA A 153 20.48 -19.73 2.86
N GLN A 154 21.04 -20.54 1.97
CA GLN A 154 20.55 -20.68 0.60
C GLN A 154 19.51 -21.81 0.52
N GLY A 155 18.24 -21.46 0.33
CA GLY A 155 17.19 -22.43 0.00
C GLY A 155 16.82 -23.44 1.09
N ILE A 156 17.18 -23.18 2.35
CA ILE A 156 16.88 -24.07 3.50
C ILE A 156 15.86 -23.40 4.42
N HIS A 157 15.06 -24.23 5.08
CA HIS A 157 14.21 -23.85 6.20
C HIS A 157 15.06 -23.31 7.38
N ALA A 158 14.94 -22.03 7.68
CA ALA A 158 15.65 -21.35 8.76
C ALA A 158 14.85 -21.38 10.08
N TYR A 159 15.56 -21.58 11.19
CA TYR A 159 15.00 -21.45 12.53
C TYR A 159 15.47 -20.14 13.15
N TYR A 160 14.54 -19.21 13.34
CA TYR A 160 14.86 -17.93 13.94
C TYR A 160 14.51 -17.91 15.42
N SER A 161 15.51 -17.97 16.27
CA SER A 161 15.32 -17.67 17.69
C SER A 161 15.65 -16.22 17.96
N LYS A 162 14.70 -15.51 18.61
CA LYS A 162 14.93 -14.18 19.15
C LYS A 162 16.17 -14.21 20.05
N SER A 163 17.21 -13.46 19.67
CA SER A 163 18.43 -13.40 20.45
C SER A 163 18.15 -12.74 21.81
N LEU A 164 18.68 -13.30 22.89
CA LEU A 164 18.61 -12.70 24.23
C LEU A 164 19.59 -11.52 24.38
N SER A 165 20.56 -11.39 23.48
CA SER A 165 21.49 -10.27 23.45
C SER A 165 20.90 -9.14 22.60
N ASN A 166 20.14 -8.24 23.21
CA ASN A 166 19.73 -6.98 22.57
C ASN A 166 20.96 -6.07 22.44
N LYS A 167 21.78 -6.27 21.42
CA LYS A 167 22.85 -5.32 21.06
C LYS A 167 22.19 -4.00 20.66
N LYS A 168 22.78 -2.88 21.08
CA LYS A 168 22.25 -1.55 20.76
C LYS A 168 22.24 -1.37 19.23
N GLY A 169 21.09 -1.06 18.65
CA GLY A 169 20.92 -0.86 17.21
C GLY A 169 20.44 -2.10 16.44
N GLU A 170 20.01 -3.17 17.13
CA GLU A 170 19.35 -4.32 16.50
C GLU A 170 17.95 -4.51 17.09
N ALA A 171 17.01 -5.03 16.29
CA ALA A 171 15.66 -5.37 16.75
C ALA A 171 15.24 -6.78 16.28
N PRO A 172 14.43 -7.49 17.08
CA PRO A 172 13.93 -8.82 16.73
C PRO A 172 12.82 -8.78 15.66
N LEU A 173 12.66 -9.88 14.91
CA LEU A 173 11.54 -10.05 13.96
C LEU A 173 10.24 -10.39 14.67
N GLU A 174 9.12 -9.93 14.09
CA GLU A 174 7.76 -10.22 14.57
C GLU A 174 7.28 -11.59 14.06
N PRO A 175 6.83 -12.50 14.95
CA PRO A 175 6.60 -13.91 14.62
C PRO A 175 5.33 -14.22 13.82
N ASN A 176 4.43 -13.26 13.59
CA ASN A 176 3.14 -13.47 12.92
C ASN A 176 3.12 -12.96 11.47
N HIS A 177 4.18 -12.29 11.02
CA HIS A 177 4.33 -11.94 9.62
C HIS A 177 4.38 -13.20 8.75
N THR A 178 3.74 -13.16 7.59
CA THR A 178 3.71 -14.28 6.63
C THR A 178 4.91 -14.26 5.71
N ASN A 179 5.48 -13.08 5.45
CA ASN A 179 6.59 -12.93 4.52
C ASN A 179 7.57 -11.85 4.97
N PHE A 180 8.84 -12.00 4.60
CA PHE A 180 9.89 -11.02 4.87
C PHE A 180 10.73 -10.69 3.64
N ILE A 181 11.00 -9.40 3.46
CA ILE A 181 12.00 -8.90 2.51
C ILE A 181 13.09 -8.21 3.32
N PHE A 182 14.29 -8.79 3.28
CA PHE A 182 15.46 -8.20 3.90
C PHE A 182 16.24 -7.40 2.88
N VAL A 183 16.35 -6.09 3.11
CA VAL A 183 17.09 -5.17 2.26
C VAL A 183 18.51 -5.05 2.80
N ASP A 184 19.48 -5.45 2.01
CA ASP A 184 20.90 -5.41 2.34
C ASP A 184 21.57 -4.22 1.64
N ASP A 185 21.83 -3.17 2.41
CA ASP A 185 22.59 -1.98 2.00
C ASP A 185 24.06 -2.02 2.47
N GLY A 186 24.49 -3.17 3.04
CA GLY A 186 25.81 -3.35 3.64
C GLY A 186 26.01 -2.62 4.97
N SER A 187 24.99 -1.95 5.51
CA SER A 187 25.04 -1.29 6.80
C SER A 187 24.79 -2.28 7.94
N GLU A 188 25.35 -1.99 9.12
CA GLU A 188 25.23 -2.83 10.31
C GLU A 188 24.70 -1.98 11.47
N ARG A 189 23.69 -2.48 12.19
CA ARG A 189 23.05 -1.83 13.34
C ARG A 189 22.42 -0.47 13.06
N THR A 190 22.06 -0.22 11.80
CA THR A 190 21.39 1.00 11.36
C THR A 190 20.06 0.65 10.71
N HIS A 191 19.04 1.44 11.02
CA HIS A 191 17.71 1.31 10.45
C HIS A 191 17.48 2.36 9.36
N GLY A 192 16.65 2.03 8.38
CA GLY A 192 16.19 2.94 7.33
C GLY A 192 16.85 2.73 5.96
N GLY A 193 17.70 1.72 5.79
CA GLY A 193 18.21 1.31 4.48
C GLY A 193 17.09 0.84 3.56
N GLU A 194 15.99 0.33 4.11
CA GLU A 194 14.84 -0.14 3.35
C GLU A 194 13.92 0.96 2.81
N ILE A 195 14.03 2.22 3.27
CA ILE A 195 13.02 3.26 3.04
C ILE A 195 12.79 3.52 1.55
N VAL A 196 13.87 3.74 0.79
CA VAL A 196 13.80 4.02 -0.65
C VAL A 196 13.34 2.77 -1.41
N PHE A 197 13.83 1.60 -1.02
CA PHE A 197 13.43 0.33 -1.61
C PHE A 197 11.92 0.07 -1.43
N ARG A 198 11.41 0.29 -0.21
CA ARG A 198 10.00 0.13 0.16
C ARG A 198 9.10 1.02 -0.70
N GLY A 199 9.40 2.31 -0.84
CA GLY A 199 8.61 3.22 -1.67
C GLY A 199 8.57 2.79 -3.14
N LYS A 200 9.72 2.38 -3.70
CA LYS A 200 9.80 1.87 -5.08
C LYS A 200 9.02 0.57 -5.27
N LEU A 201 9.08 -0.35 -4.31
CA LEU A 201 8.35 -1.62 -4.36
C LEU A 201 6.83 -1.38 -4.27
N GLU A 202 6.39 -0.57 -3.32
CA GLU A 202 4.99 -0.16 -3.17
C GLU A 202 4.48 0.49 -4.47
N LYS A 203 5.29 1.36 -5.10
CA LYS A 203 4.96 1.94 -6.41
C LYS A 203 4.88 0.89 -7.51
N ALA A 204 5.81 -0.06 -7.54
CA ALA A 204 5.81 -1.13 -8.53
C ALA A 204 4.58 -2.04 -8.40
N ILE A 205 4.14 -2.33 -7.18
CA ILE A 205 2.89 -3.07 -6.90
C ILE A 205 1.69 -2.22 -7.34
N SER A 206 1.68 -0.93 -7.03
CA SER A 206 0.59 -0.03 -7.44
C SER A 206 0.37 0.01 -8.94
N ASN A 207 1.46 -0.03 -9.71
CA ASN A 207 1.41 -0.07 -11.17
C ASN A 207 0.93 -1.42 -11.74
N GLY A 208 0.72 -2.44 -10.90
CA GLY A 208 0.27 -3.78 -11.28
C GLY A 208 1.31 -4.56 -12.10
N PHE A 209 0.88 -5.68 -12.69
CA PHE A 209 1.73 -6.54 -13.55
C PHE A 209 2.13 -5.86 -14.87
N PHE A 210 1.31 -4.96 -15.40
CA PHE A 210 1.29 -4.63 -16.84
C PHE A 210 1.97 -3.31 -17.23
N SER A 211 2.61 -2.58 -16.31
CA SER A 211 3.10 -1.21 -16.60
C SER A 211 4.40 -1.13 -17.42
N SER A 212 5.12 -2.23 -17.64
CA SER A 212 6.37 -2.21 -18.41
C SER A 212 6.12 -2.23 -19.92
N LYS A 213 6.27 -1.08 -20.60
CA LYS A 213 6.45 -1.00 -22.06
C LYS A 213 7.84 -1.44 -22.53
N THR A 214 8.70 -1.91 -21.63
CA THR A 214 10.07 -2.32 -21.92
C THR A 214 10.16 -3.83 -22.08
N GLN A 215 10.54 -4.22 -23.31
CA GLN A 215 10.98 -5.53 -23.80
C GLN A 215 10.23 -6.74 -23.22
N THR A 216 9.24 -7.19 -24.00
CA THR A 216 8.43 -8.38 -23.77
C THR A 216 9.27 -9.65 -23.88
N ASP A 217 9.72 -10.19 -22.74
CA ASP A 217 10.05 -11.61 -22.65
C ASP A 217 8.78 -12.44 -22.83
N ALA A 218 8.87 -13.52 -23.60
CA ALA A 218 7.73 -14.37 -23.98
C ALA A 218 6.96 -14.92 -22.77
N LEU A 219 7.63 -15.13 -21.64
CA LEU A 219 7.00 -15.54 -20.37
C LEU A 219 6.16 -14.43 -19.73
N THR A 220 6.58 -13.17 -19.82
CA THR A 220 5.83 -12.03 -19.28
C THR A 220 4.59 -11.76 -20.15
N ALA A 221 4.70 -11.92 -21.47
CA ALA A 221 3.56 -11.85 -22.38
C ALA A 221 2.56 -13.00 -22.18
N TYR A 222 3.06 -14.24 -21.97
CA TYR A 222 2.21 -15.39 -21.67
C TYR A 222 1.51 -15.27 -20.32
N ARG A 223 2.22 -14.80 -19.27
CA ARG A 223 1.64 -14.56 -17.94
C ARG A 223 0.69 -13.38 -17.91
N THR A 224 0.97 -12.36 -18.72
CA THR A 224 0.05 -11.25 -19.00
C THR A 224 -1.25 -11.76 -19.59
N LEU A 225 -1.17 -12.67 -20.56
CA LEU A 225 -2.32 -13.35 -21.13
C LEU A 225 -3.06 -14.21 -20.11
N VAL A 226 -2.36 -14.99 -19.28
CA VAL A 226 -3.00 -15.86 -18.26
C VAL A 226 -3.65 -15.03 -17.15
N ALA A 227 -3.01 -13.99 -16.64
CA ALA A 227 -3.58 -13.11 -15.60
C ALA A 227 -4.73 -12.24 -16.15
N ALA A 228 -4.60 -11.71 -17.38
CA ALA A 228 -5.70 -11.05 -18.07
C ALA A 228 -6.83 -12.03 -18.43
N GLN A 229 -6.54 -13.32 -18.60
CA GLN A 229 -7.56 -14.38 -18.78
C GLN A 229 -8.17 -14.86 -17.46
N SER A 230 -7.50 -14.70 -16.32
CA SER A 230 -8.05 -14.94 -14.98
C SER A 230 -8.89 -13.76 -14.49
N LEU A 231 -8.55 -12.54 -14.91
CA LEU A 231 -9.28 -11.29 -14.60
C LEU A 231 -10.21 -10.83 -15.74
N ARG A 232 -10.21 -11.55 -16.88
CA ARG A 232 -10.98 -11.35 -18.13
C ARG A 232 -11.45 -9.91 -18.39
N THR A 233 -10.49 -9.00 -18.38
CA THR A 233 -10.62 -7.58 -18.74
C THR A 233 -9.67 -7.26 -19.88
N ASP A 234 -10.05 -6.34 -20.77
CA ASP A 234 -9.13 -5.82 -21.78
C ASP A 234 -7.90 -5.23 -21.08
N SER A 235 -6.70 -5.43 -21.66
CA SER A 235 -5.42 -4.96 -21.09
C SER A 235 -5.35 -3.45 -20.76
N SER A 236 -6.31 -2.66 -21.23
CA SER A 236 -6.49 -1.23 -20.92
C SER A 236 -7.32 -0.94 -19.66
N ASP A 237 -8.02 -1.93 -19.12
CA ASP A 237 -9.07 -1.76 -18.10
C ASP A 237 -8.67 -2.28 -16.72
N ILE A 238 -7.46 -2.86 -16.57
CA ILE A 238 -6.93 -3.30 -15.27
C ILE A 238 -6.49 -2.08 -14.47
N ALA A 239 -7.28 -1.72 -13.46
CA ALA A 239 -6.97 -0.58 -12.61
C ALA A 239 -5.68 -0.82 -11.80
N PRO A 240 -4.89 0.23 -11.54
CA PRO A 240 -3.74 0.14 -10.65
C PRO A 240 -4.17 -0.32 -9.26
N VAL A 241 -3.32 -1.10 -8.59
CA VAL A 241 -3.57 -1.49 -7.20
C VAL A 241 -3.43 -0.22 -6.33
N PRO A 242 -4.49 0.19 -5.60
CA PRO A 242 -4.41 1.32 -4.70
C PRO A 242 -3.46 1.00 -3.54
N VAL A 243 -2.59 1.95 -3.19
CA VAL A 243 -1.67 1.84 -2.07
C VAL A 243 -1.87 3.04 -1.16
N VAL A 244 -1.92 2.81 0.14
CA VAL A 244 -2.01 3.86 1.16
C VAL A 244 -0.99 3.61 2.27
N LEU A 245 -0.33 4.67 2.72
CA LEU A 245 0.55 4.65 3.87
C LEU A 245 -0.23 5.08 5.13
N ILE A 246 -0.29 4.25 6.15
CA ILE A 246 -0.80 4.59 7.48
C ILE A 246 0.39 4.84 8.39
N VAL A 247 0.40 6.00 9.04
CA VAL A 247 1.46 6.45 9.93
C VAL A 247 0.92 6.49 11.35
N VAL A 248 1.58 5.75 12.24
CA VAL A 248 1.27 5.70 13.67
C VAL A 248 2.51 6.12 14.45
N GLU A 249 2.43 7.28 15.10
CA GLU A 249 3.58 7.94 15.70
C GLU A 249 4.77 8.04 14.71
N GLY A 250 6.01 7.99 15.18
CA GLY A 250 7.19 7.91 14.32
C GLY A 250 8.31 8.88 14.69
N GLY A 251 9.51 8.53 14.26
CA GLY A 251 10.72 9.35 14.38
C GLY A 251 11.20 9.90 13.03
N PRO A 252 12.47 10.34 12.94
CA PRO A 252 13.02 10.93 11.72
C PRO A 252 12.97 10.01 10.48
N ASN A 253 13.15 8.70 10.67
CA ASN A 253 13.05 7.72 9.58
C ASN A 253 11.61 7.52 9.11
N THR A 254 10.63 7.66 10.00
CA THR A 254 9.20 7.64 9.63
C THR A 254 8.87 8.82 8.74
N ILE A 255 9.38 10.02 9.04
CA ILE A 255 9.23 11.22 8.19
C ILE A 255 9.85 11.00 6.81
N ARG A 256 11.04 10.38 6.74
CA ARG A 256 11.65 10.00 5.46
C ARG A 256 10.79 9.02 4.66
N THR A 257 10.20 8.03 5.34
CA THR A 257 9.27 7.07 4.73
C THR A 257 8.05 7.78 4.13
N VAL A 258 7.48 8.74 4.87
CA VAL A 258 6.38 9.56 4.38
C VAL A 258 6.78 10.38 3.16
N LYS A 259 7.93 11.05 3.20
CA LYS A 259 8.42 11.84 2.06
C LYS A 259 8.62 10.96 0.83
N GLU A 260 9.23 9.79 0.99
CA GLU A 260 9.44 8.84 -0.10
C GLU A 260 8.10 8.34 -0.69
N ALA A 261 7.14 7.98 0.17
CA ALA A 261 5.83 7.52 -0.28
C ALA A 261 5.05 8.64 -1.01
N VAL A 262 4.93 9.81 -0.39
CA VAL A 262 4.07 10.90 -0.86
C VAL A 262 4.67 11.65 -2.04
N VAL A 263 5.94 12.07 -1.94
CA VAL A 263 6.58 12.96 -2.90
C VAL A 263 7.11 12.19 -4.10
N GLU A 264 7.85 11.10 -3.86
CA GLU A 264 8.53 10.35 -4.93
C GLU A 264 7.59 9.32 -5.59
N ASN A 265 6.76 8.64 -4.79
CA ASN A 265 5.99 7.48 -5.26
C ASN A 265 4.49 7.75 -5.47
N ASN A 266 3.97 8.92 -5.10
CA ASN A 266 2.56 9.30 -5.22
C ASN A 266 1.62 8.37 -4.44
N ILE A 267 2.01 8.03 -3.21
CA ILE A 267 1.22 7.20 -2.31
C ILE A 267 0.63 8.12 -1.23
N PRO A 268 -0.71 8.19 -1.06
CA PRO A 268 -1.32 8.98 -0.01
C PRO A 268 -0.95 8.46 1.38
N ALA A 269 -0.76 9.39 2.32
CA ALA A 269 -0.47 9.09 3.71
C ALA A 269 -1.63 9.49 4.62
N VAL A 270 -1.90 8.64 5.61
CA VAL A 270 -2.91 8.79 6.66
C VAL A 270 -2.18 8.86 7.99
N PHE A 271 -2.25 10.00 8.66
CA PHE A 271 -1.67 10.22 9.98
C PHE A 271 -2.73 10.05 11.06
N LEU A 272 -2.43 9.22 12.05
CA LEU A 272 -3.26 9.08 13.24
C LEU A 272 -2.86 10.15 14.26
N ASP A 273 -3.58 11.26 14.26
CA ASP A 273 -3.32 12.41 15.13
C ASP A 273 -3.60 12.06 16.61
N GLY A 274 -2.69 12.52 17.47
CA GLY A 274 -2.64 12.21 18.89
C GLY A 274 -1.93 10.89 19.22
N THR A 275 -1.29 10.26 18.24
CA THR A 275 -0.37 9.13 18.51
C THR A 275 1.04 9.59 18.88
N GLY A 276 1.38 10.88 18.69
CA GLY A 276 2.65 11.44 19.09
C GLY A 276 3.62 11.73 17.95
N ARG A 277 4.67 12.51 18.27
CA ARG A 277 5.88 12.75 17.45
C ARG A 277 5.58 13.09 15.99
N CYS A 278 5.93 12.23 15.04
CA CYS A 278 5.74 12.46 13.59
C CYS A 278 4.29 12.80 13.25
N CYS A 279 3.30 12.07 13.76
CA CYS A 279 1.89 12.33 13.47
C CYS A 279 1.43 13.70 13.94
N ASP A 280 1.79 14.08 15.17
CA ASP A 280 1.42 15.38 15.74
C ASP A 280 2.15 16.53 15.04
N LEU A 281 3.40 16.32 14.60
CA LEU A 281 4.14 17.29 13.80
C LEU A 281 3.44 17.54 12.45
N PHE A 282 3.09 16.49 11.71
CA PHE A 282 2.35 16.64 10.45
C PHE A 282 0.96 17.25 10.67
N ALA A 283 0.27 16.88 11.74
CA ALA A 283 -1.04 17.44 12.09
C ALA A 283 -0.96 18.95 12.34
N LYS A 284 -0.02 19.38 13.19
CA LYS A 284 0.23 20.80 13.48
C LYS A 284 0.68 21.54 12.22
N ALA A 285 1.61 20.98 11.45
CA ALA A 285 2.14 21.62 10.26
C ALA A 285 1.07 21.81 9.17
N LEU A 286 0.20 20.81 8.95
CA LEU A 286 -0.94 20.93 8.03
C LEU A 286 -1.97 21.96 8.50
N HIS A 287 -2.22 22.04 9.80
CA HIS A 287 -3.13 23.04 10.37
C HIS A 287 -2.60 24.46 10.14
N LEU A 288 -1.36 24.73 10.54
CA LEU A 288 -0.71 26.02 10.33
C LEU A 288 -0.60 26.39 8.85
N TYR A 289 -0.22 25.43 8.00
CA TYR A 289 -0.18 25.64 6.55
C TYR A 289 -1.56 26.02 6.01
N LYS A 290 -2.65 25.38 6.47
CA LYS A 290 -4.01 25.76 6.06
C LYS A 290 -4.39 27.17 6.53
N GLU A 291 -4.10 27.53 7.78
CA GLU A 291 -4.42 28.86 8.32
C GLU A 291 -3.71 29.97 7.54
N HIS A 292 -2.42 29.80 7.26
CA HIS A 292 -1.63 30.78 6.51
C HIS A 292 -2.06 30.91 5.05
N TYR A 293 -2.51 29.84 4.39
CA TYR A 293 -3.00 29.90 3.00
C TYR A 293 -4.48 30.29 2.88
N GLN A 294 -5.35 29.96 3.84
CA GLN A 294 -6.77 30.35 3.83
C GLN A 294 -6.97 31.85 4.08
N HIS A 295 -6.14 32.47 4.93
CA HIS A 295 -6.14 33.92 5.09
C HIS A 295 -5.76 34.66 3.80
N ASP A 296 -5.04 34.00 2.90
CA ASP A 296 -4.56 34.56 1.63
C ASP A 296 -5.58 34.43 0.49
N GLU A 297 -6.46 33.41 0.45
CA GLU A 297 -7.53 33.32 -0.56
C GLU A 297 -8.50 34.51 -0.49
N LEU A 298 -8.84 35.00 0.71
CA LEU A 298 -9.64 36.21 0.89
C LEU A 298 -8.90 37.50 0.49
N ALA A 299 -7.56 37.54 0.59
CA ALA A 299 -6.76 38.69 0.19
C ALA A 299 -6.48 38.73 -1.32
N ASN A 300 -6.54 37.57 -1.99
CA ASN A 300 -6.10 37.37 -3.37
C ASN A 300 -7.15 37.64 -4.47
N GLU A 301 -8.41 37.94 -4.13
CA GLU A 301 -9.38 38.43 -5.13
C GLU A 301 -8.96 39.78 -5.76
N THR A 302 -7.97 40.49 -5.19
CA THR A 302 -7.64 41.86 -5.61
C THR A 302 -6.34 41.99 -6.44
N LEU A 303 -5.44 41.00 -6.51
CA LEU A 303 -4.04 41.27 -6.93
C LEU A 303 -3.34 40.24 -7.84
N ILE A 304 -4.03 39.30 -8.47
CA ILE A 304 -3.38 38.32 -9.36
C ILE A 304 -3.28 38.86 -10.79
N LYS A 305 -2.33 39.76 -11.09
CA LYS A 305 -1.87 39.95 -12.49
C LYS A 305 -0.39 40.24 -12.73
N THR A 306 0.49 40.38 -11.74
CA THR A 306 1.90 40.70 -12.05
C THR A 306 2.89 40.15 -11.03
N ASN A 307 3.78 39.28 -11.52
CA ASN A 307 5.16 38.98 -11.07
C ASN A 307 5.43 37.63 -10.40
N LEU A 308 6.13 36.76 -11.14
CA LEU A 308 6.78 35.52 -10.69
C LEU A 308 7.77 35.74 -9.53
N SER A 309 8.44 36.91 -9.47
CA SER A 309 9.39 37.24 -8.40
C SER A 309 8.74 37.46 -7.03
N PHE A 310 7.44 37.79 -6.99
CA PHE A 310 6.70 37.95 -5.74
C PHE A 310 6.40 36.60 -5.08
N SER A 311 6.11 35.56 -5.88
CA SER A 311 5.79 34.22 -5.37
C SER A 311 6.94 33.60 -4.57
N PHE A 312 8.17 33.70 -5.05
CA PHE A 312 9.34 33.07 -4.42
C PHE A 312 9.71 33.69 -3.05
N SER A 313 9.55 35.01 -2.89
CA SER A 313 9.81 35.68 -1.61
C SER A 313 8.77 35.37 -0.54
N ARG A 314 7.55 34.96 -0.94
CA ARG A 314 6.43 34.67 -0.01
C ARG A 314 6.46 33.24 0.50
N ASP A 315 6.80 32.27 -0.35
CA ASP A 315 6.95 30.87 0.09
C ASP A 315 8.03 30.73 1.16
N GLU A 316 9.13 31.50 1.03
CA GLU A 316 10.17 31.59 2.05
C GLU A 316 9.68 32.24 3.36
N GLU A 317 8.78 33.23 3.31
CA GLU A 317 8.21 33.81 4.52
C GLU A 317 7.33 32.81 5.28
N ILE A 318 6.47 32.08 4.57
CA ILE A 318 5.63 31.02 5.16
C ILE A 318 6.51 29.90 5.71
N LYS A 319 7.53 29.49 4.96
CA LYS A 319 8.51 28.49 5.40
C LYS A 319 9.18 28.90 6.71
N ASN A 320 9.64 30.15 6.81
CA ASN A 320 10.31 30.64 8.01
C ASN A 320 9.37 30.73 9.22
N LYS A 321 8.11 31.15 9.03
CA LYS A 321 7.10 31.16 10.10
C LYS A 321 6.81 29.74 10.61
N LEU A 322 6.56 28.81 9.69
CA LEU A 322 6.35 27.40 10.04
C LEU A 322 7.57 26.81 10.76
N ARG A 323 8.79 27.16 10.35
CA ARG A 323 10.02 26.70 11.00
C ARG A 323 10.09 27.14 12.45
N GLU A 324 9.76 28.41 12.72
CA GLU A 324 9.76 28.95 14.08
C GLU A 324 8.66 28.34 14.96
N GLU A 325 7.48 28.08 14.43
CA GLU A 325 6.36 27.51 15.20
C GLU A 325 6.47 25.99 15.43
N LEU A 326 7.22 25.30 14.57
CA LEU A 326 7.43 23.86 14.65
C LEU A 326 8.76 23.48 15.31
N LYS A 327 9.62 24.45 15.66
CA LYS A 327 10.98 24.20 16.20
C LYS A 327 10.99 23.23 17.39
N ASP A 328 10.06 23.38 18.33
CA ASP A 328 10.02 22.55 19.54
C ASP A 328 9.63 21.10 19.20
N ALA A 329 8.69 20.93 18.27
CA ALA A 329 8.25 19.62 17.81
C ALA A 329 9.33 18.91 16.96
N VAL A 330 10.03 19.65 16.11
CA VAL A 330 11.17 19.15 15.32
C VAL A 330 12.32 18.74 16.24
N TYR A 331 12.64 19.57 17.24
CA TYR A 331 13.67 19.26 18.23
C TYR A 331 13.33 18.00 19.06
N ALA A 332 12.06 17.80 19.39
CA ALA A 332 11.62 16.59 20.09
C ALA A 332 11.81 15.30 19.26
N ILE A 333 11.82 15.40 17.93
CA ILE A 333 11.98 14.27 17.00
C ILE A 333 13.46 14.03 16.66
N ASP A 334 14.17 15.07 16.24
CA ASP A 334 15.56 14.97 15.80
C ASP A 334 16.54 14.86 16.99
N GLY A 335 16.13 15.33 18.16
CA GLY A 335 16.97 15.39 19.35
C GLY A 335 18.07 16.46 19.23
N PRO A 336 19.00 16.51 20.21
CA PRO A 336 20.11 17.44 20.17
C PRO A 336 20.99 17.15 18.95
N SER A 337 21.27 18.19 18.16
CA SER A 337 22.08 18.06 16.96
C SER A 337 23.49 17.59 17.32
N ASP A 338 23.88 16.39 16.89
CA ASP A 338 25.24 15.90 17.08
C ASP A 338 26.22 16.80 16.26
N PRO A 339 27.16 17.51 16.91
CA PRO A 339 28.11 18.38 16.23
C PRO A 339 29.07 17.61 15.30
N SER A 340 29.16 16.28 15.40
CA SER A 340 29.99 15.44 14.53
C SER A 340 29.34 15.05 13.20
N THR A 341 28.02 15.27 13.04
CA THR A 341 27.30 14.93 11.80
C THR A 341 27.42 16.05 10.77
N PRO A 342 27.94 15.79 9.54
CA PRO A 342 28.06 16.81 8.49
C PRO A 342 26.71 17.47 8.18
N THR A 343 26.68 18.80 8.06
CA THR A 343 25.47 19.59 7.79
C THR A 343 24.73 19.13 6.53
N ASN A 344 25.43 18.67 5.50
CA ASN A 344 24.86 18.17 4.25
C ASN A 344 24.23 16.76 4.35
N LYS A 345 24.36 16.07 5.49
CA LYS A 345 23.73 14.76 5.78
C LYS A 345 22.71 14.84 6.92
N ARG A 346 22.49 16.02 7.51
CA ARG A 346 21.42 16.21 8.49
C ARG A 346 20.09 16.19 7.74
N ASN A 347 19.37 15.09 7.87
CA ASN A 347 17.97 15.03 7.44
C ASN A 347 17.18 15.87 8.43
N ASP A 348 17.07 17.16 8.14
CA ASP A 348 16.24 18.09 8.90
C ASP A 348 14.77 17.67 8.73
N SER A 349 14.16 17.20 9.82
CA SER A 349 12.77 16.75 9.79
C SER A 349 11.83 17.87 9.35
N PHE A 350 12.17 19.14 9.61
CA PHE A 350 11.39 20.28 9.11
C PHE A 350 11.37 20.35 7.59
N GLU A 351 12.52 20.24 6.93
CA GLU A 351 12.63 20.35 5.47
C GLU A 351 11.85 19.24 4.77
N LEU A 352 11.90 18.01 5.31
CA LEU A 352 11.15 16.88 4.79
C LEU A 352 9.63 17.07 4.92
N VAL A 353 9.16 17.57 6.07
CA VAL A 353 7.74 17.86 6.31
C VAL A 353 7.28 18.98 5.39
N TYR A 354 8.05 20.08 5.29
CA TYR A 354 7.72 21.21 4.43
C TYR A 354 7.66 20.80 2.95
N GLU A 355 8.59 19.97 2.48
CA GLU A 355 8.56 19.43 1.12
C GLU A 355 7.27 18.65 0.84
N CYS A 356 6.83 17.81 1.76
CA CYS A 356 5.57 17.06 1.65
C CYS A 356 4.35 18.00 1.56
N LEU A 357 4.31 19.02 2.42
CA LEU A 357 3.23 20.02 2.45
C LEU A 357 3.17 20.81 1.15
N HIS A 358 4.30 21.33 0.71
CA HIS A 358 4.38 22.21 -0.44
C HIS A 358 4.12 21.48 -1.76
N LYS A 359 4.69 20.28 -1.93
CA LYS A 359 4.56 19.53 -3.21
C LYS A 359 3.27 18.72 -3.31
N ARG A 360 2.76 18.17 -2.19
CA ARG A 360 1.75 17.10 -2.21
C ARG A 360 0.74 17.17 -1.06
N ARG A 361 0.30 18.37 -0.65
CA ARG A 361 -0.67 18.55 0.45
C ARG A 361 -1.89 17.64 0.39
N ASN A 362 -2.50 17.46 -0.79
CA ASN A 362 -3.74 16.69 -0.97
C ASN A 362 -3.56 15.18 -0.74
N PHE A 363 -2.32 14.70 -0.64
CA PHE A 363 -1.99 13.31 -0.33
C PHE A 363 -1.84 13.09 1.19
N LEU A 364 -1.85 14.16 2.00
CA LEU A 364 -1.70 14.08 3.44
C LEU A 364 -3.06 14.17 4.12
N ASN A 365 -3.45 13.11 4.82
CA ASN A 365 -4.75 12.97 5.45
C ASN A 365 -4.57 12.77 6.96
N ILE A 366 -5.32 13.51 7.78
CA ILE A 366 -5.23 13.42 9.24
C ILE A 366 -6.52 12.81 9.79
N ILE A 367 -6.37 11.81 10.67
CA ILE A 367 -7.47 11.24 11.44
C ILE A 367 -7.21 11.56 12.91
N ASN A 368 -8.09 12.37 13.51
CA ASN A 368 -8.04 12.62 14.95
C ASN A 368 -8.72 11.48 15.71
N LEU A 369 -7.94 10.73 16.50
CA LEU A 369 -8.40 9.55 17.23
C LEU A 369 -9.22 9.85 18.50
N TYR A 370 -9.27 11.13 18.91
CA TYR A 370 -9.84 11.55 20.19
C TYR A 370 -11.03 12.52 20.04
N SER A 371 -11.43 12.85 18.81
CA SER A 371 -12.62 13.68 18.59
C SER A 371 -13.87 12.94 19.06
N ARG A 372 -14.89 13.65 19.57
CA ARG A 372 -16.15 13.00 20.01
C ARG A 372 -16.84 12.26 18.86
N ASP A 373 -16.63 12.71 17.63
CA ASP A 373 -17.18 12.11 16.40
C ASP A 373 -16.37 10.88 15.93
N SER A 374 -15.12 10.70 16.39
CA SER A 374 -14.27 9.54 16.03
C SER A 374 -14.65 8.22 16.70
N ILE A 375 -15.61 8.25 17.63
CA ILE A 375 -16.08 7.05 18.34
C ILE A 375 -16.97 6.16 17.43
N GLU A 376 -17.53 6.71 16.35
CA GLU A 376 -18.35 5.97 15.37
C GLU A 376 -17.67 5.82 13.99
N LEU A 377 -16.43 6.29 13.85
CA LEU A 377 -15.71 6.20 12.59
C LEU A 377 -15.06 4.82 12.43
N ASP A 378 -15.62 4.02 11.53
CA ASP A 378 -15.06 2.79 10.99
C ASP A 378 -13.73 3.11 10.26
N PHE A 379 -12.57 2.72 10.81
CA PHE A 379 -11.26 3.03 10.20
C PHE A 379 -11.15 2.48 8.78
N ASP A 380 -11.80 1.33 8.52
CA ASP A 380 -11.89 0.75 7.20
C ASP A 380 -12.52 1.71 6.20
N LEU A 381 -13.63 2.36 6.56
CA LEU A 381 -14.28 3.35 5.71
C LEU A 381 -13.37 4.56 5.45
N ILE A 382 -12.65 5.03 6.48
CA ILE A 382 -11.76 6.18 6.32
C ILE A 382 -10.62 5.85 5.36
N ILE A 383 -9.96 4.70 5.54
CA ILE A 383 -8.85 4.25 4.68
C ILE A 383 -9.31 4.23 3.21
N LEU A 384 -10.47 3.63 2.95
CA LEU A 384 -11.02 3.53 1.61
C LEU A 384 -11.43 4.91 1.06
N LYS A 385 -12.08 5.77 1.86
CA LYS A 385 -12.42 7.15 1.47
C LYS A 385 -11.17 8.00 1.16
N VAL A 386 -10.08 7.84 1.91
CA VAL A 386 -8.81 8.52 1.64
C VAL A 386 -8.25 8.09 0.28
N LEU A 387 -8.26 6.80 -0.03
CA LEU A 387 -7.81 6.29 -1.33
C LEU A 387 -8.65 6.83 -2.49
N LEU A 388 -9.98 6.90 -2.31
CA LEU A 388 -10.89 7.48 -3.29
C LEU A 388 -10.61 8.98 -3.47
N ASN A 389 -10.27 9.70 -2.41
CA ASN A 389 -9.90 11.12 -2.50
C ASN A 389 -8.52 11.32 -3.13
N ALA A 390 -7.55 10.47 -2.85
CA ALA A 390 -6.19 10.57 -3.39
C ALA A 390 -6.10 10.23 -4.89
N THR A 391 -6.98 9.34 -5.37
CA THR A 391 -7.13 9.06 -6.81
C THR A 391 -7.80 10.22 -7.57
N SER A 392 -8.30 11.22 -6.85
CA SER A 392 -8.84 12.46 -7.41
C SER A 392 -7.71 13.46 -7.69
N GLY A 393 -7.32 13.62 -8.95
CA GLY A 393 -6.49 14.75 -9.37
C GLY A 393 -7.19 16.09 -9.08
N SER A 394 -6.43 17.19 -9.04
CA SER A 394 -6.91 18.55 -8.72
C SER A 394 -7.68 19.25 -9.85
N ASP A 395 -8.06 18.54 -10.91
CA ASP A 395 -8.56 19.13 -12.15
C ASP A 395 -10.09 18.99 -12.27
N THR A 396 -10.78 20.13 -12.34
CA THR A 396 -12.23 20.28 -12.15
C THR A 396 -13.07 20.21 -13.44
N SER A 397 -12.48 19.78 -14.57
CA SER A 397 -13.24 19.64 -15.81
C SER A 397 -14.34 18.55 -15.69
N LYS A 398 -15.53 18.79 -16.27
CA LYS A 398 -16.68 17.86 -16.20
C LYS A 398 -16.34 16.44 -16.68
N GLN A 399 -15.52 16.31 -17.72
CA GLN A 399 -15.08 15.00 -18.23
C GLN A 399 -14.13 14.27 -17.28
N ASN A 400 -13.28 14.99 -16.55
CA ASN A 400 -12.38 14.40 -15.56
C ASN A 400 -13.15 14.00 -14.28
N MET A 401 -14.20 14.74 -13.93
CA MET A 401 -15.09 14.41 -12.82
C MET A 401 -15.85 13.09 -13.06
N GLN A 402 -16.34 12.88 -14.27
CA GLN A 402 -17.00 11.63 -14.66
C GLN A 402 -16.03 10.43 -14.57
N ARG A 403 -14.85 10.54 -15.18
CA ARG A 403 -13.82 9.49 -15.11
C ARG A 403 -13.35 9.22 -13.69
N LYS A 404 -13.35 10.24 -12.83
CA LYS A 404 -13.02 10.12 -11.41
C LYS A 404 -14.06 9.26 -10.69
N LEU A 405 -15.35 9.56 -10.85
CA LEU A 405 -16.41 8.81 -10.20
C LEU A 405 -16.52 7.37 -10.75
N GLU A 406 -16.29 7.17 -12.06
CA GLU A 406 -16.15 5.84 -12.67
C GLU A 406 -15.05 5.00 -12.00
N LYS A 407 -13.85 5.57 -11.82
CA LYS A 407 -12.74 4.88 -11.14
C LYS A 407 -13.05 4.60 -9.68
N GLN A 408 -13.66 5.55 -8.98
CA GLN A 408 -14.04 5.40 -7.58
C GLN A 408 -15.03 4.25 -7.39
N LEU A 409 -16.07 4.18 -8.22
CA LEU A 409 -17.03 3.08 -8.17
C LEU A 409 -16.43 1.73 -8.54
N TYR A 410 -15.56 1.69 -9.55
CA TYR A 410 -14.84 0.47 -9.90
C TYR A 410 -14.08 -0.08 -8.69
N LEU A 411 -13.30 0.77 -8.00
CA LEU A 411 -12.58 0.37 -6.78
C LEU A 411 -13.52 -0.11 -5.68
N VAL A 412 -14.63 0.59 -5.46
CA VAL A 412 -15.61 0.23 -4.43
C VAL A 412 -16.29 -1.12 -4.73
N LEU A 413 -16.55 -1.42 -6.01
CA LEU A 413 -17.07 -2.70 -6.48
C LEU A 413 -16.03 -3.82 -6.29
N GLU A 414 -14.78 -3.59 -6.68
CA GLU A 414 -13.67 -4.54 -6.45
C GLU A 414 -13.50 -4.88 -4.97
N TRP A 415 -13.59 -3.86 -4.11
CA TRP A 415 -13.54 -4.02 -2.66
C TRP A 415 -14.82 -4.62 -2.06
N ASN A 416 -15.87 -4.82 -2.86
CA ASN A 416 -17.19 -5.29 -2.42
C ASN A 416 -17.77 -4.46 -1.27
N ARG A 417 -17.66 -3.12 -1.37
CA ARG A 417 -18.11 -2.16 -0.34
C ARG A 417 -19.35 -1.40 -0.77
N GLU A 418 -20.48 -2.10 -0.78
CA GLU A 418 -21.79 -1.55 -1.16
C GLU A 418 -22.21 -0.35 -0.29
N ASP A 419 -21.84 -0.36 0.99
CA ASP A 419 -22.08 0.73 1.94
C ASP A 419 -21.44 2.05 1.48
N ILE A 420 -20.21 2.00 0.96
CA ILE A 420 -19.54 3.16 0.36
C ILE A 420 -20.23 3.56 -0.94
N ALA A 421 -20.62 2.61 -1.78
CA ALA A 421 -21.28 2.89 -3.05
C ALA A 421 -22.61 3.64 -2.88
N LYS A 422 -23.38 3.29 -1.83
CA LYS A 422 -24.65 3.98 -1.49
C LYS A 422 -24.47 5.47 -1.26
N ASP A 423 -23.38 5.88 -0.59
CA ASP A 423 -23.05 7.29 -0.35
C ASP A 423 -22.79 8.03 -1.67
N PHE A 424 -22.14 7.38 -2.64
CA PHE A 424 -21.92 7.97 -3.96
C PHE A 424 -23.24 8.09 -4.73
N VAL A 425 -23.99 6.99 -4.81
CA VAL A 425 -25.19 6.83 -5.64
C VAL A 425 -26.33 7.74 -5.19
N LYS A 426 -26.48 7.99 -3.89
CA LYS A 426 -27.54 8.84 -3.35
C LYS A 426 -27.25 10.34 -3.46
N ASN A 427 -25.98 10.75 -3.52
CA ASN A 427 -25.59 12.16 -3.42
C ASN A 427 -25.37 12.86 -4.77
N ASP A 428 -25.16 12.13 -5.86
CA ASP A 428 -24.99 12.72 -7.20
C ASP A 428 -26.29 12.65 -8.02
N ALA A 429 -26.80 13.81 -8.43
CA ALA A 429 -28.09 13.96 -9.12
C ALA A 429 -27.99 13.82 -10.65
N ASP A 430 -26.79 13.75 -11.24
CA ASP A 430 -26.59 13.61 -12.69
C ASP A 430 -25.48 12.58 -12.96
N TRP A 431 -25.84 11.30 -12.87
CA TRP A 431 -25.02 10.16 -13.26
C TRP A 431 -24.87 10.08 -14.78
N ASN A 432 -24.12 10.99 -15.40
CA ASN A 432 -23.76 10.85 -16.82
C ASN A 432 -22.66 9.79 -17.04
N ILE A 433 -22.62 8.76 -16.20
CA ILE A 433 -21.58 7.72 -16.15
C ILE A 433 -22.07 6.48 -16.88
N ASN A 434 -21.16 5.77 -17.55
CA ASN A 434 -21.49 4.50 -18.19
C ASN A 434 -21.62 3.37 -17.14
N LEU A 435 -22.79 3.31 -16.49
CA LEU A 435 -23.12 2.26 -15.50
C LEU A 435 -23.20 0.87 -16.11
N ARG A 436 -23.43 0.74 -17.44
CA ARG A 436 -23.55 -0.56 -18.12
C ARG A 436 -22.31 -1.43 -17.93
N LYS A 437 -21.11 -0.85 -18.02
CA LYS A 437 -19.85 -1.58 -17.79
C LYS A 437 -19.73 -2.06 -16.33
N LEU A 438 -20.00 -1.19 -15.36
CA LEU A 438 -19.92 -1.53 -13.93
C LEU A 438 -20.98 -2.56 -13.52
N PHE A 439 -22.17 -2.50 -14.14
CA PHE A 439 -23.24 -3.46 -13.94
C PHE A 439 -22.86 -4.86 -14.43
N LEU A 440 -22.31 -4.97 -15.64
CA LEU A 440 -21.77 -6.24 -16.16
C LEU A 440 -20.67 -6.78 -15.25
N LEU A 441 -19.76 -5.92 -14.79
CA LEU A 441 -18.69 -6.31 -13.88
C LEU A 441 -19.25 -6.81 -12.53
N ALA A 442 -20.28 -6.16 -11.98
CA ALA A 442 -20.95 -6.61 -10.76
C ALA A 442 -21.59 -8.00 -10.91
N LEU A 443 -22.20 -8.29 -12.07
CA LEU A 443 -22.74 -9.62 -12.39
C LEU A 443 -21.64 -10.67 -12.45
N ARG A 444 -20.53 -10.37 -13.14
CA ARG A 444 -19.38 -11.28 -13.31
C ARG A 444 -18.71 -11.62 -11.98
N HIS A 445 -18.58 -10.65 -11.08
CA HIS A 445 -18.02 -10.86 -9.74
C HIS A 445 -19.04 -11.34 -8.70
N ASN A 446 -20.26 -11.71 -9.10
CA ASN A 446 -21.34 -12.17 -8.22
C ASN A 446 -21.63 -11.18 -7.06
N ARG A 447 -21.71 -9.88 -7.37
CA ARG A 447 -21.95 -8.80 -6.40
C ARG A 447 -23.42 -8.38 -6.41
N ALA A 448 -24.30 -9.26 -5.92
CA ALA A 448 -25.76 -9.05 -5.98
C ALA A 448 -26.23 -7.71 -5.40
N ALA A 449 -25.62 -7.22 -4.31
CA ALA A 449 -26.00 -5.95 -3.69
C ALA A 449 -25.70 -4.73 -4.60
N PHE A 450 -24.61 -4.79 -5.38
CA PHE A 450 -24.31 -3.75 -6.38
C PHE A 450 -25.27 -3.81 -7.57
N VAL A 451 -25.63 -5.03 -8.00
CA VAL A 451 -26.61 -5.24 -9.07
C VAL A 451 -27.96 -4.61 -8.69
N GLU A 452 -28.43 -4.85 -7.46
CA GLU A 452 -29.65 -4.25 -6.93
C GLU A 452 -29.54 -2.72 -6.88
N LEU A 453 -28.45 -2.19 -6.30
CA LEU A 453 -28.21 -0.76 -6.19
C LEU A 453 -28.15 -0.04 -7.56
N PHE A 454 -27.57 -0.68 -8.59
CA PHE A 454 -27.54 -0.12 -9.94
C PHE A 454 -28.91 -0.18 -10.63
N LEU A 455 -29.69 -1.23 -10.41
CA LEU A 455 -31.05 -1.36 -10.98
C LEU A 455 -32.05 -0.41 -10.34
N ASP A 456 -31.93 -0.17 -9.03
CA ASP A 456 -32.72 0.84 -8.31
C ASP A 456 -32.50 2.25 -8.88
N HIS A 457 -31.29 2.51 -9.40
CA HIS A 457 -30.95 3.79 -10.01
C HIS A 457 -31.35 3.87 -11.49
N ASP A 458 -31.02 2.84 -12.29
CA ASP A 458 -31.35 2.78 -13.71
C ASP A 458 -31.85 1.39 -14.14
N SER A 459 -33.18 1.25 -14.16
CA SER A 459 -33.86 0.03 -14.64
C SER A 459 -33.57 -0.32 -16.11
N SER A 460 -33.09 0.63 -16.92
CA SER A 460 -32.77 0.40 -18.33
C SER A 460 -31.54 -0.50 -18.52
N LEU A 461 -30.73 -0.67 -17.46
CA LEU A 461 -29.61 -1.61 -17.45
C LEU A 461 -30.05 -3.05 -17.73
N MET A 462 -31.30 -3.43 -17.44
CA MET A 462 -31.83 -4.75 -17.80
C MET A 462 -31.83 -5.03 -19.31
N ASN A 463 -31.71 -3.99 -20.15
CA ASN A 463 -31.60 -4.15 -21.59
C ASN A 463 -30.33 -4.89 -22.04
N ILE A 464 -29.33 -5.10 -21.15
CA ILE A 464 -28.19 -5.96 -21.45
C ILE A 464 -28.61 -7.39 -21.84
N PHE A 465 -29.72 -7.88 -21.28
CA PHE A 465 -30.25 -9.21 -21.57
C PHE A 465 -30.95 -9.28 -22.94
N ASN A 466 -31.06 -8.16 -23.65
CA ASN A 466 -31.58 -8.13 -25.01
C ASN A 466 -30.47 -8.22 -26.06
N ASP A 467 -29.19 -8.05 -25.69
CA ASP A 467 -28.04 -8.22 -26.59
C ASP A 467 -27.45 -9.63 -26.44
N PRO A 468 -27.58 -10.50 -27.46
CA PRO A 468 -27.00 -11.84 -27.43
C PRO A 468 -25.48 -11.86 -27.21
N SER A 469 -24.77 -10.78 -27.56
CA SER A 469 -23.30 -10.71 -27.43
C SER A 469 -22.87 -10.57 -25.97
N GLU A 470 -23.53 -9.69 -25.21
CA GLU A 470 -23.26 -9.48 -23.78
C GLU A 470 -23.74 -10.67 -22.93
N LEU A 471 -24.89 -11.25 -23.28
CA LEU A 471 -25.34 -12.51 -22.70
C LEU A 471 -24.30 -13.61 -22.91
N ARG A 472 -23.80 -13.77 -24.14
CA ARG A 472 -22.75 -14.76 -24.43
C ARG A 472 -21.50 -14.52 -23.59
N GLU A 473 -21.08 -13.27 -23.42
CA GLU A 473 -19.94 -12.92 -22.56
C GLU A 473 -20.16 -13.34 -21.10
N LEU A 474 -21.35 -13.10 -20.55
CA LEU A 474 -21.71 -13.51 -19.18
C LEU A 474 -21.75 -15.05 -19.03
N TYR A 475 -22.33 -15.78 -19.99
CA TYR A 475 -22.41 -17.24 -19.94
C TYR A 475 -21.05 -17.92 -20.13
N MET A 476 -20.12 -17.29 -20.88
CA MET A 476 -18.74 -17.78 -21.05
C MET A 476 -17.89 -17.63 -19.77
N ASP A 477 -18.39 -16.94 -18.75
CA ASP A 477 -17.68 -16.65 -17.49
C ASP A 477 -18.11 -17.57 -16.32
N THR A 478 -18.96 -18.57 -16.59
CA THR A 478 -19.45 -19.55 -15.60
C THR A 478 -18.40 -20.60 -15.23
N ASP A 479 -18.38 -21.03 -13.96
CA ASP A 479 -17.40 -21.99 -13.43
C ASP A 479 -17.39 -23.34 -14.18
N GLU A 480 -18.54 -23.77 -14.72
CA GLU A 480 -18.66 -25.02 -15.49
C GLU A 480 -17.90 -24.99 -16.83
N MET A 481 -17.72 -23.81 -17.44
CA MET A 481 -16.91 -23.65 -18.66
C MET A 481 -15.42 -23.43 -18.35
N LYS A 482 -15.05 -23.20 -17.07
CA LYS A 482 -13.64 -23.11 -16.64
C LYS A 482 -12.98 -24.50 -16.67
N GLU A 483 -13.68 -25.52 -16.17
CA GLU A 483 -13.19 -26.92 -16.22
C GLU A 483 -13.12 -27.45 -17.67
N VAL A 484 -14.11 -27.15 -18.51
CA VAL A 484 -14.14 -27.66 -19.90
C VAL A 484 -12.99 -27.08 -20.75
N ASN A 485 -12.65 -25.80 -20.58
CA ASN A 485 -11.54 -25.16 -21.30
C ASN A 485 -10.15 -25.57 -20.77
N GLU A 486 -10.04 -26.04 -19.52
CA GLU A 486 -8.80 -26.65 -19.03
C GLU A 486 -8.63 -28.08 -19.56
N ILE A 487 -9.72 -28.84 -19.67
CA ILE A 487 -9.71 -30.20 -20.20
C ILE A 487 -9.37 -30.21 -21.71
N GLU A 488 -9.92 -29.28 -22.50
CA GLU A 488 -9.59 -29.16 -23.93
C GLU A 488 -8.14 -28.70 -24.21
N LYS A 489 -7.44 -28.14 -23.23
CA LYS A 489 -6.01 -27.80 -23.34
C LYS A 489 -5.07 -28.94 -22.93
N CYS A 490 -5.59 -29.98 -22.27
CA CYS A 490 -4.85 -31.17 -21.87
C CYS A 490 -4.99 -32.36 -22.86
N THR A 491 -5.85 -32.23 -23.87
CA THR A 491 -5.96 -33.14 -25.03
C THR A 491 -5.34 -32.53 -26.26
#